data_AF-A0A4R4M5J8-F1
#
_entry.id   AF-A0A4R4M5J8-F1
#
_cell.length_a   1.000
_cell.length_b   1.000
_cell.length_c   1.000
_cell.angle_alpha   90.00
_cell.angle_beta   90.00
_cell.angle_gamma   90.00
#
_symmetry.space_group_name_H-M   'P 1'
#
loop_
_entity.id
_entity.type
_entity.pdbx_description
1 polymer ?
#
loop_
_entity_poly.entity_id
_entity_poly.type
_entity_poly.pdbx_seq_one_letter_code
_entity_poly.pdbx_strand_id
1 'polypeptide(L)'
;MTSAHATGAATPTGSYMLADEDVAPGVTWQHGGNRLDVFVRGGNSNLYQKYWTSNGGWSDWVNLGGGLTSGQVTAAWRAGDNELHVFVRGGNNNLYQRRWRSSEGWSEWFNLGGGLTSGPSATWHGANRLDVFVRGGSNNLYQKYWTSNGGWSDWVNLGGGLTSGPSAAWRTNVDELHVFGRGGSHSLEQLRWRSSEGWAGWFNLGGGLTSAPSATWRGPNRLDVLVRGGSNYLYQKYWTSNGGWTDWVNLGGGLTSSPGAAWRTSGDELHVFVRGGNSNLYQLRWRSSDGWSQWFNLGGTIE
;
A
#
# COMPACT_ATOMS: atom_id res chain seq x y z
N MET A 1 -7.52 48.60 -2.07
CA MET A 1 -7.93 47.90 -0.83
C MET A 1 -7.34 46.51 -0.86
N THR A 2 -6.27 46.37 -0.09
CA THR A 2 -5.59 45.18 0.44
C THR A 2 -5.90 43.79 -0.15
N SER A 3 -4.90 43.31 -0.88
CA SER A 3 -4.51 41.89 -1.01
C SER A 3 -4.32 41.25 0.37
N ALA A 4 -4.92 40.08 0.60
CA ALA A 4 -4.62 39.23 1.74
C ALA A 4 -3.68 38.11 1.28
N HIS A 5 -2.39 38.29 1.59
CA HIS A 5 -1.40 37.23 1.60
C HIS A 5 -1.83 36.15 2.61
N ALA A 6 -2.01 34.92 2.14
CA ALA A 6 -2.02 33.75 3.02
C ALA A 6 -0.56 33.40 3.39
N THR A 7 -0.09 33.99 4.49
CA THR A 7 1.14 33.54 5.17
C THR A 7 0.80 32.39 6.11
N GLY A 8 1.46 31.25 5.92
CA GLY A 8 1.33 30.11 6.84
C GLY A 8 1.97 28.84 6.31
N ALA A 9 3.28 28.86 6.06
CA ALA A 9 4.06 27.64 5.92
C ALA A 9 4.13 26.96 7.30
N ALA A 10 3.25 26.00 7.55
CA ALA A 10 3.31 25.18 8.74
C ALA A 10 4.20 23.96 8.45
N THR A 11 5.46 24.02 8.86
CA THR A 11 6.27 22.82 9.07
C THR A 11 5.60 22.04 10.21
N PRO A 12 5.12 20.80 10.01
CA PRO A 12 4.51 20.05 11.11
C PRO A 12 5.62 19.63 12.08
N THR A 13 5.82 20.39 13.15
CA THR A 13 6.59 19.97 14.32
C THR A 13 5.63 19.31 15.29
N GLY A 14 5.46 18.00 15.17
CA GLY A 14 4.59 17.23 16.05
C GLY A 14 4.75 15.74 15.82
N SER A 15 5.09 15.04 16.90
CA SER A 15 5.17 13.58 17.05
C SER A 15 4.15 12.83 16.17
N TYR A 16 4.66 11.98 15.27
CA TYR A 16 3.87 11.18 14.35
C TYR A 16 3.42 9.89 15.04
N MET A 17 2.43 9.95 15.93
CA MET A 17 1.89 8.77 16.61
C MET A 17 1.56 7.61 15.66
N LEU A 18 2.04 6.38 15.95
CA LEU A 18 1.24 5.14 15.98
C LEU A 18 1.93 3.97 16.72
N ALA A 19 1.21 3.40 17.70
CA ALA A 19 1.48 2.13 18.37
C ALA A 19 0.74 0.95 17.70
N ASP A 20 0.78 0.86 16.36
CA ASP A 20 0.26 -0.28 15.60
C ASP A 20 1.41 -0.83 14.75
N GLU A 21 1.76 -2.10 14.92
CA GLU A 21 2.97 -2.70 14.33
C GLU A 21 2.88 -2.84 12.79
N ASP A 22 1.71 -2.57 12.21
CA ASP A 22 1.36 -2.77 10.80
C ASP A 22 1.36 -1.48 9.94
N VAL A 23 2.06 -0.42 10.35
CA VAL A 23 2.16 0.82 9.54
C VAL A 23 3.25 0.68 8.48
N ALA A 24 2.86 0.51 7.21
CA ALA A 24 3.80 0.72 6.11
C ALA A 24 4.04 2.22 5.92
N PRO A 25 5.30 2.68 5.76
CA PRO A 25 5.54 4.05 5.33
C PRO A 25 4.88 4.26 3.96
N GLY A 26 4.31 5.46 3.77
CA GLY A 26 3.32 5.80 2.75
C GLY A 26 3.39 5.13 1.39
N VAL A 27 2.21 4.91 0.80
CA VAL A 27 2.10 4.37 -0.58
C VAL A 27 2.85 5.27 -1.54
N THR A 28 3.77 4.67 -2.28
CA THR A 28 4.55 5.31 -3.34
C THR A 28 3.96 4.92 -4.69
N TRP A 29 3.66 5.90 -5.55
CA TRP A 29 3.07 5.61 -6.87
C TRP A 29 3.66 6.48 -7.98
N GLN A 30 4.03 5.88 -9.12
CA GLN A 30 4.69 6.55 -10.26
C GLN A 30 3.74 6.79 -11.44
N HIS A 31 3.46 8.05 -11.81
CA HIS A 31 2.73 8.39 -13.04
C HIS A 31 3.70 8.70 -14.19
N GLY A 32 3.65 7.93 -15.28
CA GLY A 32 4.25 8.31 -16.58
C GLY A 32 5.73 8.72 -16.56
N GLY A 33 6.51 8.22 -15.61
CA GLY A 33 7.93 8.58 -15.44
C GLY A 33 8.20 9.84 -14.61
N ASN A 34 7.22 10.73 -14.42
CA ASN A 34 7.47 12.13 -14.02
C ASN A 34 6.87 12.56 -12.69
N ARG A 35 6.17 11.69 -11.96
CA ARG A 35 5.61 12.02 -10.64
C ARG A 35 5.63 10.84 -9.68
N LEU A 36 5.95 11.09 -8.41
CA LEU A 36 5.88 10.15 -7.29
C LEU A 36 5.03 10.75 -6.17
N ASP A 37 4.02 10.05 -5.66
CA ASP A 37 3.21 10.51 -4.52
C ASP A 37 3.48 9.66 -3.28
N VAL A 38 3.50 10.29 -2.09
CA VAL A 38 3.67 9.67 -0.77
C VAL A 38 2.54 10.14 0.14
N PHE A 39 1.89 9.20 0.82
CA PHE A 39 0.76 9.47 1.71
C PHE A 39 1.03 9.03 3.14
N VAL A 40 0.83 9.92 4.13
CA VAL A 40 1.06 9.61 5.55
C VAL A 40 -0.09 10.11 6.42
N ARG A 41 -0.32 9.46 7.56
CA ARG A 41 -1.19 9.99 8.61
C ARG A 41 -0.36 10.89 9.53
N GLY A 42 -0.77 12.14 9.72
CA GLY A 42 -0.16 13.03 10.71
C GLY A 42 -0.67 12.77 12.13
N GLY A 43 0.01 13.30 13.15
CA GLY A 43 -0.38 13.14 14.56
C GLY A 43 -1.78 13.67 14.89
N ASN A 44 -2.29 14.61 14.10
CA ASN A 44 -3.68 15.10 14.18
C ASN A 44 -4.71 14.19 13.50
N SER A 45 -4.33 12.98 13.08
CA SER A 45 -5.16 12.02 12.33
C SER A 45 -5.55 12.45 10.91
N ASN A 46 -4.96 13.52 10.37
CA ASN A 46 -5.20 13.90 8.97
C ASN A 46 -4.31 13.09 8.03
N LEU A 47 -4.80 12.90 6.80
CA LEU A 47 -3.98 12.43 5.69
C LEU A 47 -3.14 13.59 5.14
N TYR A 48 -1.85 13.35 4.92
CA TYR A 48 -0.94 14.27 4.24
C TYR A 48 -0.39 13.61 2.98
N GLN A 49 -0.19 14.43 1.95
CA GLN A 49 0.42 14.04 0.69
C GLN A 49 1.71 14.84 0.48
N LYS A 50 2.77 14.17 0.04
CA LYS A 50 3.95 14.81 -0.57
C LYS A 50 4.14 14.21 -1.94
N TYR A 51 4.47 15.02 -2.92
CA TYR A 51 4.70 14.52 -4.27
C TYR A 51 5.97 15.07 -4.88
N TRP A 52 6.67 14.27 -5.67
CA TRP A 52 7.82 14.66 -6.45
C TRP A 52 7.42 14.80 -7.91
N THR A 53 8.00 15.77 -8.62
CA THR A 53 7.94 15.86 -10.08
C THR A 53 9.32 16.03 -10.69
N SER A 54 9.50 15.56 -11.93
CA SER A 54 10.79 15.66 -12.64
C SER A 54 11.28 17.10 -12.84
N ASN A 55 10.35 18.05 -13.02
CA ASN A 55 10.66 19.46 -13.27
C ASN A 55 10.68 20.33 -12.00
N GLY A 56 10.14 19.83 -10.88
CA GLY A 56 9.91 20.63 -9.67
C GLY A 56 10.49 20.06 -8.38
N GLY A 57 11.03 18.84 -8.40
CA GLY A 57 11.47 18.18 -7.17
C GLY A 57 10.30 17.80 -6.27
N TRP A 58 10.58 17.64 -4.97
CA TRP A 58 9.56 17.35 -3.95
C TRP A 58 8.77 18.60 -3.58
N SER A 59 7.45 18.45 -3.48
CA SER A 59 6.53 19.44 -2.94
C SER A 59 6.67 19.59 -1.42
N ASP A 60 6.06 20.63 -0.86
CA ASP A 60 5.70 20.66 0.56
C ASP A 60 4.60 19.61 0.87
N TRP A 61 4.41 19.31 2.16
CA TRP A 61 3.32 18.46 2.61
C TRP A 61 1.97 19.17 2.44
N VAL A 62 1.05 18.51 1.74
CA VAL A 62 -0.34 18.97 1.54
C VAL A 62 -1.24 18.23 2.52
N ASN A 63 -1.94 18.97 3.38
CA ASN A 63 -2.94 18.41 4.30
C ASN A 63 -4.23 18.10 3.54
N LEU A 64 -4.59 16.83 3.46
CA LEU A 64 -5.81 16.32 2.82
C LEU A 64 -6.96 16.11 3.83
N GLY A 65 -6.83 16.62 5.05
CA GLY A 65 -7.86 16.52 6.10
C GLY A 65 -8.15 15.09 6.52
N GLY A 66 -9.35 14.87 7.07
CA GLY A 66 -9.84 13.55 7.47
C GLY A 66 -9.85 13.35 9.00
N GLY A 67 -9.94 12.08 9.39
CA GLY A 67 -9.98 11.62 10.77
C GLY A 67 -9.63 10.13 10.82
N LEU A 68 -8.41 9.82 10.38
CA LEU A 68 -7.93 8.46 10.15
C LEU A 68 -7.68 7.75 11.49
N THR A 69 -8.04 6.48 11.56
CA THR A 69 -7.78 5.59 12.72
C THR A 69 -6.85 4.43 12.39
N SER A 70 -6.44 4.26 11.14
CA SER A 70 -5.39 3.33 10.74
C SER A 70 -4.17 4.11 10.24
N GLY A 71 -2.96 3.56 10.47
CA GLY A 71 -1.75 4.09 9.84
C GLY A 71 -1.60 3.69 8.39
N GLN A 72 -2.07 2.49 8.03
CA GLN A 72 -2.08 2.05 6.64
C GLN A 72 -3.12 2.86 5.84
N VAL A 73 -2.61 3.58 4.85
CA VAL A 73 -3.32 4.24 3.75
C VAL A 73 -3.01 3.44 2.49
N THR A 74 -3.95 3.35 1.55
CA THR A 74 -3.69 2.78 0.22
C THR A 74 -4.06 3.77 -0.87
N ALA A 75 -3.30 3.75 -1.96
CA ALA A 75 -3.56 4.57 -3.13
C ALA A 75 -3.55 3.71 -4.40
N ALA A 76 -4.49 3.97 -5.30
CA ALA A 76 -4.66 3.24 -6.55
C ALA A 76 -4.87 4.20 -7.71
N TRP A 77 -4.03 4.09 -8.75
CA TRP A 77 -4.08 4.96 -9.92
C TRP A 77 -4.69 4.30 -11.15
N ARG A 78 -5.56 5.05 -11.82
CA ARG A 78 -6.13 4.70 -13.11
C ARG A 78 -5.42 5.46 -14.22
N ALA A 79 -4.56 4.79 -14.98
CA ALA A 79 -3.75 5.43 -16.02
C ALA A 79 -4.55 5.98 -17.20
N GLY A 80 -5.63 5.32 -17.60
CA GLY A 80 -6.45 5.75 -18.74
C GLY A 80 -7.13 7.11 -18.53
N ASP A 81 -7.46 7.44 -17.28
CA ASP A 81 -8.32 8.59 -16.95
C ASP A 81 -7.60 9.61 -16.06
N ASN A 82 -6.32 9.38 -15.78
CA ASN A 82 -5.49 10.26 -14.97
C ASN A 82 -6.06 10.49 -13.54
N GLU A 83 -6.58 9.43 -12.90
CA GLU A 83 -7.25 9.49 -11.60
C GLU A 83 -6.50 8.75 -10.50
N LEU A 84 -6.29 9.42 -9.37
CA LEU A 84 -5.73 8.81 -8.16
C LEU A 84 -6.82 8.64 -7.10
N HIS A 85 -6.90 7.45 -6.52
CA HIS A 85 -7.85 7.16 -5.45
C HIS A 85 -7.07 6.82 -4.19
N VAL A 86 -7.38 7.48 -3.07
CA VAL A 86 -6.86 7.13 -1.75
C VAL A 86 -7.97 6.56 -0.90
N PHE A 87 -7.63 5.54 -0.13
CA PHE A 87 -8.55 4.88 0.79
C PHE A 87 -7.97 4.81 2.19
N VAL A 88 -8.83 5.08 3.17
CA VAL A 88 -8.47 5.14 4.58
C VAL A 88 -9.56 4.55 5.46
N ARG A 89 -9.20 4.13 6.67
CA ARG A 89 -10.17 3.82 7.73
C ARG A 89 -10.43 5.07 8.58
N GLY A 90 -11.71 5.47 8.70
CA GLY A 90 -12.13 6.62 9.50
C GLY A 90 -12.37 6.31 10.99
N GLY A 91 -12.71 7.35 11.76
CA GLY A 91 -13.06 7.33 13.19
C GLY A 91 -14.08 6.25 13.60
N ASN A 92 -15.04 5.99 12.72
CA ASN A 92 -16.14 5.03 12.88
C ASN A 92 -15.84 3.64 12.30
N ASN A 93 -14.58 3.36 11.95
CA ASN A 93 -14.15 2.14 11.27
C ASN A 93 -14.73 1.91 9.86
N ASN A 94 -15.32 2.94 9.22
CA ASN A 94 -15.73 2.84 7.83
C ASN A 94 -14.54 3.05 6.88
N LEU A 95 -14.66 2.50 5.67
CA LEU A 95 -13.80 2.84 4.54
C LEU A 95 -14.21 4.22 3.99
N TYR A 96 -13.24 5.12 3.84
CA TYR A 96 -13.42 6.39 3.14
C TYR A 96 -12.55 6.44 1.90
N GLN A 97 -13.09 7.02 0.82
CA GLN A 97 -12.38 7.28 -0.42
C GLN A 97 -12.24 8.78 -0.64
N ARG A 98 -11.08 9.21 -1.15
CA ARG A 98 -10.92 10.51 -1.82
C ARG A 98 -10.31 10.30 -3.18
N ARG A 99 -10.75 11.05 -4.19
CA ARG A 99 -10.26 10.93 -5.56
C ARG A 99 -9.62 12.24 -6.01
N TRP A 100 -8.51 12.17 -6.71
CA TRP A 100 -7.90 13.28 -7.43
C TRP A 100 -8.03 13.09 -8.93
N ARG A 101 -8.36 14.18 -9.64
CA ARG A 101 -8.31 14.29 -11.10
C ARG A 101 -7.55 15.54 -11.49
N SER A 102 -6.79 15.51 -12.58
CA SER A 102 -6.06 16.72 -13.03
C SER A 102 -6.96 17.91 -13.35
N SER A 103 -8.19 17.67 -13.80
CA SER A 103 -9.18 18.70 -14.14
C SER A 103 -9.94 19.28 -12.94
N GLU A 104 -10.02 18.55 -11.82
CA GLU A 104 -10.93 18.85 -10.70
C GLU A 104 -10.20 18.99 -9.36
N GLY A 105 -8.96 18.54 -9.26
CA GLY A 105 -8.26 18.41 -7.98
C GLY A 105 -8.81 17.27 -7.14
N TRP A 106 -8.67 17.38 -5.82
CA TRP A 106 -9.18 16.40 -4.85
C TRP A 106 -10.67 16.60 -4.60
N SER A 107 -11.45 15.52 -4.71
CA SER A 107 -12.86 15.46 -4.33
C SER A 107 -13.06 15.62 -2.81
N GLU A 108 -14.31 15.71 -2.37
CA GLU A 108 -14.66 15.47 -0.97
C GLU A 108 -14.44 13.98 -0.58
N TRP A 109 -14.42 13.72 0.73
CA TRP A 109 -14.37 12.36 1.27
C TRP A 109 -15.72 11.65 1.08
N PHE A 110 -15.68 10.44 0.50
CA PHE A 110 -16.85 9.60 0.30
C PHE A 110 -16.83 8.40 1.25
N ASN A 111 -17.90 8.22 2.02
CA ASN A 111 -18.05 7.10 2.97
C ASN A 111 -18.55 5.85 2.24
N LEU A 112 -17.75 4.80 2.23
CA LEU A 112 -18.05 3.51 1.60
C LEU A 112 -18.59 2.45 2.59
N GLY A 113 -18.86 2.86 3.83
CA GLY A 113 -19.36 2.00 4.89
C GLY A 113 -18.35 0.95 5.37
N GLY A 114 -18.85 -0.12 5.98
CA GLY A 114 -18.05 -1.26 6.44
C GLY A 114 -17.90 -1.32 7.97
N GLY A 115 -16.88 -2.05 8.41
CA GLY A 115 -16.53 -2.28 9.81
C GLY A 115 -15.10 -2.81 9.90
N LEU A 116 -14.15 -1.96 9.54
CA LEU A 116 -12.76 -2.32 9.29
C LEU A 116 -11.97 -2.48 10.59
N THR A 117 -11.25 -3.59 10.71
CA THR A 117 -10.29 -3.83 11.80
C THR A 117 -8.84 -3.76 11.33
N SER A 118 -8.59 -3.44 10.05
CA SER A 118 -7.28 -3.12 9.49
C SER A 118 -7.32 -1.86 8.63
N GLY A 119 -6.15 -1.39 8.20
CA GLY A 119 -6.09 -0.49 7.04
C GLY A 119 -6.49 -1.21 5.74
N PRO A 120 -6.87 -0.43 4.70
CA PRO A 120 -7.24 -0.96 3.40
C PRO A 120 -6.02 -1.27 2.51
N SER A 121 -6.23 -2.16 1.53
CA SER A 121 -5.36 -2.34 0.37
C SER A 121 -6.19 -2.24 -0.90
N ALA A 122 -5.80 -1.39 -1.84
CA ALA A 122 -6.52 -1.18 -3.10
C ALA A 122 -5.62 -1.44 -4.29
N THR A 123 -6.19 -2.01 -5.36
CA THR A 123 -5.52 -2.16 -6.64
C THR A 123 -6.52 -2.05 -7.78
N TRP A 124 -6.07 -1.49 -8.90
CA TRP A 124 -6.79 -1.61 -10.14
C TRP A 124 -6.64 -3.02 -10.69
N HIS A 125 -7.73 -3.53 -11.22
CA HIS A 125 -7.88 -4.80 -11.91
C HIS A 125 -8.39 -4.47 -13.31
N GLY A 126 -7.49 -4.44 -14.28
CA GLY A 126 -7.78 -3.90 -15.60
C GLY A 126 -8.06 -2.39 -15.58
N ALA A 127 -8.62 -1.88 -16.68
CA ALA A 127 -8.90 -0.45 -16.84
C ALA A 127 -10.20 0.00 -16.16
N ASN A 128 -11.10 -0.93 -15.83
CA ASN A 128 -12.50 -0.63 -15.51
C ASN A 128 -12.96 -1.18 -14.17
N ARG A 129 -12.05 -1.70 -13.34
CA ARG A 129 -12.39 -2.21 -12.02
C ARG A 129 -11.34 -1.87 -10.97
N LEU A 130 -11.79 -1.31 -9.87
CA LEU A 130 -10.97 -0.99 -8.69
C LEU A 130 -11.43 -1.86 -7.53
N ASP A 131 -10.53 -2.68 -7.00
CA ASP A 131 -10.83 -3.56 -5.87
C ASP A 131 -10.16 -3.03 -4.60
N VAL A 132 -10.92 -3.01 -3.50
CA VAL A 132 -10.45 -2.62 -2.17
C VAL A 132 -10.68 -3.77 -1.20
N PHE A 133 -9.64 -4.11 -0.46
CA PHE A 133 -9.61 -5.21 0.49
C PHE A 133 -9.35 -4.71 1.90
N VAL A 134 -10.07 -5.28 2.86
CA VAL A 134 -9.95 -4.93 4.27
C VAL A 134 -10.14 -6.17 5.13
N ARG A 135 -9.62 -6.16 6.36
CA ARG A 135 -10.01 -7.13 7.40
C ARG A 135 -11.19 -6.58 8.20
N GLY A 136 -12.17 -7.42 8.48
CA GLY A 136 -13.35 -7.07 9.29
C GLY A 136 -13.30 -7.63 10.72
N GLY A 137 -14.38 -7.43 11.49
CA GLY A 137 -14.51 -7.85 12.89
C GLY A 137 -14.25 -9.34 13.15
N SER A 138 -14.60 -10.21 12.20
CA SER A 138 -14.39 -11.67 12.29
C SER A 138 -13.03 -12.14 11.78
N ASN A 139 -12.06 -11.24 11.59
CA ASN A 139 -10.75 -11.50 10.97
C ASN A 139 -10.78 -11.99 9.51
N ASN A 140 -11.96 -12.07 8.90
CA ASN A 140 -12.10 -12.36 7.48
C ASN A 140 -11.64 -11.18 6.61
N LEU A 141 -11.22 -11.51 5.39
CA LEU A 141 -11.03 -10.56 4.31
C LEU A 141 -12.39 -10.18 3.71
N TYR A 142 -12.60 -8.89 3.53
CA TYR A 142 -13.74 -8.33 2.81
C TYR A 142 -13.28 -7.54 1.59
N GLN A 143 -14.04 -7.65 0.51
CA GLN A 143 -13.82 -6.94 -0.74
C GLN A 143 -14.97 -5.96 -0.99
N LYS A 144 -14.64 -4.75 -1.44
CA LYS A 144 -15.56 -3.84 -2.12
C LYS A 144 -14.93 -3.43 -3.43
N TYR A 145 -15.70 -3.42 -4.51
CA TYR A 145 -15.15 -3.11 -5.83
C TYR A 145 -16.01 -2.11 -6.58
N TRP A 146 -15.36 -1.28 -7.39
CA TRP A 146 -16.02 -0.34 -8.27
C TRP A 146 -15.90 -0.81 -9.71
N THR A 147 -16.97 -0.62 -10.50
CA THR A 147 -16.94 -0.80 -11.96
C THR A 147 -17.51 0.43 -12.67
N SER A 148 -17.04 0.70 -13.90
CA SER A 148 -17.50 1.85 -14.70
C SER A 148 -19.02 1.87 -14.93
N ASN A 149 -19.65 0.69 -15.03
CA ASN A 149 -21.05 0.56 -15.40
C ASN A 149 -21.97 0.33 -14.20
N GLY A 150 -21.42 -0.03 -13.04
CA GLY A 150 -22.19 -0.43 -11.86
C GLY A 150 -21.92 0.40 -10.60
N GLY A 151 -20.90 1.26 -10.61
CA GLY A 151 -20.48 1.96 -9.39
C GLY A 151 -19.87 1.00 -8.37
N TRP A 152 -19.99 1.34 -7.08
CA TRP A 152 -19.49 0.55 -5.97
C TRP A 152 -20.41 -0.62 -5.63
N SER A 153 -19.84 -1.82 -5.49
CA SER A 153 -20.52 -3.03 -5.02
C SER A 153 -20.87 -2.96 -3.53
N ASP A 154 -21.71 -3.87 -3.06
CA ASP A 154 -21.77 -4.22 -1.62
C ASP A 154 -20.47 -4.90 -1.15
N TRP A 155 -20.32 -5.05 0.17
CA TRP A 155 -19.19 -5.76 0.77
C TRP A 155 -19.34 -7.27 0.59
N VAL A 156 -18.30 -7.91 0.06
CA VAL A 156 -18.23 -9.35 -0.15
C VAL A 156 -17.28 -9.97 0.86
N ASN A 157 -17.73 -10.94 1.63
CA ASN A 157 -16.90 -11.71 2.56
C ASN A 157 -16.14 -12.80 1.79
N LEU A 158 -14.81 -12.76 1.82
CA LEU A 158 -13.92 -13.70 1.14
C LEU A 158 -13.30 -14.73 2.11
N GLY A 159 -13.82 -14.81 3.34
CA GLY A 159 -13.36 -15.76 4.36
C GLY A 159 -11.95 -15.46 4.87
N GLY A 160 -11.25 -16.50 5.29
CA GLY A 160 -9.89 -16.42 5.83
C GLY A 160 -9.84 -16.38 7.36
N GLY A 161 -8.76 -15.81 7.89
CA GLY A 161 -8.47 -15.73 9.32
C GLY A 161 -7.21 -14.91 9.54
N LEU A 162 -7.26 -13.64 9.13
CA LEU A 162 -6.10 -12.76 9.05
C LEU A 162 -5.80 -12.08 10.39
N THR A 163 -4.52 -11.89 10.67
CA THR A 163 -3.96 -11.22 11.86
C THR A 163 -3.14 -9.97 11.49
N SER A 164 -3.25 -9.52 10.24
CA SER A 164 -2.67 -8.27 9.73
C SER A 164 -3.63 -7.57 8.77
N GLY A 165 -3.27 -6.35 8.34
CA GLY A 165 -3.84 -5.75 7.14
C GLY A 165 -3.53 -6.57 5.87
N PRO A 166 -4.40 -6.52 4.84
CA PRO A 166 -4.15 -7.19 3.57
C PRO A 166 -3.17 -6.41 2.70
N SER A 167 -2.59 -7.09 1.71
CA SER A 167 -1.84 -6.49 0.61
C SER A 167 -2.23 -7.14 -0.72
N ALA A 168 -2.72 -6.33 -1.65
CA ALA A 168 -3.24 -6.78 -2.93
C ALA A 168 -2.31 -6.38 -4.09
N ALA A 169 -2.13 -7.28 -5.05
CA ALA A 169 -1.36 -7.05 -6.26
C ALA A 169 -2.05 -7.69 -7.47
N TRP A 170 -2.14 -6.94 -8.57
CA TRP A 170 -2.73 -7.39 -9.82
C TRP A 170 -1.65 -7.76 -10.85
N ARG A 171 -1.79 -8.95 -11.44
CA ARG A 171 -0.95 -9.46 -12.52
C ARG A 171 -1.58 -9.11 -13.86
N THR A 172 -1.05 -8.05 -14.46
CA THR A 172 -1.61 -7.39 -15.64
C THR A 172 -1.72 -8.26 -16.89
N ASN A 173 -0.84 -9.25 -17.08
CA ASN A 173 -0.75 -10.03 -18.31
C ASN A 173 -1.60 -11.30 -18.35
N VAL A 174 -2.07 -11.77 -17.19
CA VAL A 174 -2.85 -13.02 -17.06
C VAL A 174 -4.16 -12.82 -16.33
N ASP A 175 -4.51 -11.56 -16.04
CA ASP A 175 -5.76 -11.17 -15.40
C ASP A 175 -6.00 -11.91 -14.07
N GLU A 176 -4.98 -11.90 -13.22
CA GLU A 176 -5.02 -12.53 -11.89
C GLU A 176 -4.83 -11.48 -10.80
N LEU A 177 -5.67 -11.56 -9.78
CA LEU A 177 -5.56 -10.74 -8.58
C LEU A 177 -5.12 -11.60 -7.41
N HIS A 178 -4.13 -11.14 -6.65
CA HIS A 178 -3.63 -11.81 -5.47
C HIS A 178 -3.81 -10.90 -4.27
N VAL A 179 -4.32 -11.47 -3.18
CA VAL A 179 -4.42 -10.80 -1.88
C VAL A 179 -3.66 -11.63 -0.87
N PHE A 180 -2.82 -10.96 -0.10
CA PHE A 180 -1.99 -11.55 0.93
C PHE A 180 -2.35 -10.98 2.29
N GLY A 181 -2.18 -11.79 3.33
CA GLY A 181 -2.26 -11.35 4.71
C GLY A 181 -1.52 -12.33 5.61
N ARG A 182 -1.25 -11.92 6.86
CA ARG A 182 -0.71 -12.83 7.86
C ARG A 182 -1.84 -13.68 8.45
N GLY A 183 -1.67 -14.99 8.54
CA GLY A 183 -2.62 -15.91 9.18
C GLY A 183 -2.45 -16.03 10.70
N GLY A 184 -3.32 -16.81 11.34
CA GLY A 184 -3.27 -17.07 12.79
C GLY A 184 -1.98 -17.77 13.28
N SER A 185 -1.30 -18.52 12.40
CA SER A 185 -0.01 -19.17 12.68
C SER A 185 1.20 -18.32 12.27
N HIS A 186 1.00 -17.02 12.02
CA HIS A 186 2.00 -16.10 11.48
C HIS A 186 2.54 -16.47 10.08
N SER A 187 1.85 -17.34 9.34
CA SER A 187 2.13 -17.64 7.93
C SER A 187 1.69 -16.52 6.99
N LEU A 188 2.30 -16.48 5.81
CA LEU A 188 1.76 -15.73 4.67
C LEU A 188 0.59 -16.51 4.06
N GLU A 189 -0.61 -15.96 4.14
CA GLU A 189 -1.82 -16.51 3.50
C GLU A 189 -2.07 -15.81 2.17
N GLN A 190 -2.42 -16.57 1.15
CA GLN A 190 -2.75 -16.08 -0.18
C GLN A 190 -4.19 -16.43 -0.56
N LEU A 191 -4.90 -15.45 -1.09
CA LEU A 191 -6.14 -15.63 -1.84
C LEU A 191 -5.92 -15.17 -3.27
N ARG A 192 -6.32 -15.99 -4.26
CA ARG A 192 -6.15 -15.70 -5.69
C ARG A 192 -7.49 -15.65 -6.39
N TRP A 193 -7.66 -14.68 -7.28
CA TRP A 193 -8.76 -14.61 -8.24
C TRP A 193 -8.23 -14.70 -9.66
N ARG A 194 -8.98 -15.37 -10.54
CA ARG A 194 -8.75 -15.39 -11.99
C ARG A 194 -10.06 -15.15 -12.72
N SER A 195 -10.02 -14.47 -13.86
CA SER A 195 -11.24 -14.25 -14.65
C SER A 195 -11.91 -15.53 -15.14
N SER A 196 -11.14 -16.59 -15.37
CA SER A 196 -11.65 -17.91 -15.79
C SER A 196 -12.24 -18.76 -14.66
N GLU A 197 -11.87 -18.50 -13.40
CA GLU A 197 -12.15 -19.41 -12.27
C GLU A 197 -12.85 -18.75 -11.08
N GLY A 198 -12.83 -17.42 -11.00
CA GLY A 198 -13.25 -16.69 -9.81
C GLY A 198 -12.22 -16.78 -8.67
N TRP A 199 -12.69 -16.65 -7.44
CA TRP A 199 -11.87 -16.76 -6.23
C TRP A 199 -11.56 -18.23 -5.92
N ALA A 200 -10.27 -18.53 -5.73
CA ALA A 200 -9.81 -19.81 -5.19
C ALA A 200 -9.95 -19.88 -3.66
N GLY A 201 -9.62 -21.04 -3.08
CA GLY A 201 -9.45 -21.17 -1.63
C GLY A 201 -8.17 -20.48 -1.12
N TRP A 202 -8.14 -20.19 0.18
CA TRP A 202 -6.94 -19.68 0.86
C TRP A 202 -5.80 -20.71 0.82
N PHE A 203 -4.59 -20.22 0.55
CA PHE A 203 -3.38 -21.04 0.47
C PHE A 203 -2.28 -20.52 1.40
N ASN A 204 -1.77 -21.40 2.25
CA ASN A 204 -0.70 -21.08 3.20
C ASN A 204 0.67 -21.21 2.52
N LEU A 205 1.42 -20.10 2.47
CA LEU A 205 2.77 -20.02 1.89
C LEU A 205 3.90 -20.12 2.93
N GLY A 206 3.55 -20.48 4.17
CA GLY A 206 4.46 -20.63 5.30
C GLY A 206 5.08 -19.32 5.78
N GLY A 207 6.19 -19.43 6.51
CA GLY A 207 6.92 -18.29 7.08
C GLY A 207 6.63 -18.07 8.58
N GLY A 208 7.12 -16.93 9.08
CA GLY A 208 6.96 -16.48 10.47
C GLY A 208 6.95 -14.96 10.52
N LEU A 209 5.85 -14.38 10.03
CA LEU A 209 5.68 -12.95 9.78
C LEU A 209 5.42 -12.19 11.09
N THR A 210 6.16 -11.11 11.30
CA THR A 210 5.96 -10.16 12.40
C THR A 210 5.44 -8.80 11.91
N SER A 211 4.95 -8.75 10.67
CA SER A 211 4.33 -7.57 10.08
C SER A 211 3.28 -7.96 9.03
N ALA A 212 2.43 -7.02 8.64
CA ALA A 212 1.67 -7.10 7.39
C ALA A 212 2.60 -7.29 6.18
N PRO A 213 2.16 -8.03 5.14
CA PRO A 213 2.92 -8.17 3.90
C PRO A 213 2.83 -6.92 3.02
N SER A 214 3.80 -6.78 2.12
CA SER A 214 3.77 -5.83 1.00
C SER A 214 3.99 -6.57 -0.31
N ALA A 215 2.94 -6.71 -1.09
CA ALA A 215 2.94 -7.39 -2.38
C ALA A 215 3.02 -6.40 -3.54
N THR A 216 3.83 -6.70 -4.55
CA THR A 216 3.91 -5.89 -5.76
C THR A 216 4.18 -6.76 -6.99
N TRP A 217 3.53 -6.40 -8.10
CA TRP A 217 3.74 -7.05 -9.38
C TRP A 217 4.77 -6.28 -10.19
N ARG A 218 5.86 -6.95 -10.59
CA ARG A 218 7.01 -6.32 -11.27
C ARG A 218 7.19 -6.73 -12.73
N GLY A 219 6.10 -7.08 -13.42
CA GLY A 219 6.09 -7.40 -14.84
C GLY A 219 6.98 -8.59 -15.26
N PRO A 220 6.84 -9.05 -16.51
CA PRO A 220 5.72 -9.92 -16.91
C PRO A 220 5.57 -11.22 -16.11
N ASN A 221 6.53 -11.62 -15.26
CA ASN A 221 6.54 -12.97 -14.69
C ASN A 221 6.87 -13.02 -13.20
N ARG A 222 6.85 -11.89 -12.47
CA ARG A 222 7.26 -11.92 -11.06
C ARG A 222 6.37 -11.10 -10.13
N LEU A 223 5.84 -11.79 -9.12
CA LEU A 223 5.09 -11.24 -8.00
C LEU A 223 5.96 -11.35 -6.76
N ASP A 224 6.33 -10.22 -6.15
CA ASP A 224 7.12 -10.20 -4.93
C ASP A 224 6.22 -9.91 -3.73
N VAL A 225 6.48 -10.60 -2.63
CA VAL A 225 5.87 -10.36 -1.33
C VAL A 225 6.98 -10.18 -0.32
N LEU A 226 6.96 -9.03 0.35
CA LEU A 226 7.95 -8.64 1.34
C LEU A 226 7.33 -8.54 2.72
N VAL A 227 8.05 -9.03 3.72
CA VAL A 227 7.58 -9.10 5.11
C VAL A 227 8.72 -8.84 6.08
N ARG A 228 8.40 -8.43 7.30
CA ARG A 228 9.33 -8.54 8.43
C ARG A 228 9.17 -9.93 9.08
N GLY A 229 10.28 -10.58 9.39
CA GLY A 229 10.30 -11.86 10.11
C GLY A 229 10.65 -11.72 11.60
N GLY A 230 10.71 -12.85 12.31
CA GLY A 230 11.00 -12.90 13.77
C GLY A 230 12.31 -12.23 14.21
N SER A 231 13.33 -12.17 13.35
CA SER A 231 14.60 -11.47 13.62
C SER A 231 14.60 -10.00 13.21
N ASN A 232 13.43 -9.42 12.91
CA ASN A 232 13.28 -8.06 12.37
C ASN A 232 14.00 -7.82 11.03
N TYR A 233 14.42 -8.86 10.33
CA TYR A 233 14.93 -8.75 8.97
C TYR A 233 13.79 -8.66 7.94
N LEU A 234 14.11 -8.05 6.81
CA LEU A 234 13.28 -8.09 5.61
C LEU A 234 13.42 -9.46 4.97
N TYR A 235 12.29 -10.12 4.71
CA TYR A 235 12.24 -11.35 3.93
C TYR A 235 11.42 -11.13 2.67
N GLN A 236 11.85 -11.77 1.59
CA GLN A 236 11.18 -11.77 0.30
C GLN A 236 10.77 -13.19 -0.07
N LYS A 237 9.51 -13.36 -0.47
CA LYS A 237 9.04 -14.54 -1.21
C LYS A 237 8.54 -14.06 -2.55
N TYR A 238 8.88 -14.75 -3.63
CA TYR A 238 8.41 -14.34 -4.94
C TYR A 238 7.96 -15.51 -5.78
N TRP A 239 7.00 -15.24 -6.65
CA TRP A 239 6.48 -16.21 -7.60
C TRP A 239 7.06 -15.93 -8.98
N THR A 240 7.39 -17.00 -9.73
CA THR A 240 7.73 -16.91 -11.15
C THR A 240 6.89 -17.87 -11.99
N SER A 241 6.66 -17.53 -13.26
CA SER A 241 5.90 -18.38 -14.20
C SER A 241 6.48 -19.77 -14.38
N ASN A 242 7.81 -19.90 -14.28
CA ASN A 242 8.51 -21.14 -14.59
C ASN A 242 8.87 -21.95 -13.33
N GLY A 243 8.85 -21.31 -12.14
CA GLY A 243 9.33 -21.92 -10.90
C GLY A 243 8.32 -21.92 -9.76
N GLY A 244 7.15 -21.28 -9.91
CA GLY A 244 6.22 -21.12 -8.81
C GLY A 244 6.77 -20.22 -7.71
N TRP A 245 6.32 -20.43 -6.48
CA TRP A 245 6.79 -19.70 -5.30
C TRP A 245 8.17 -20.18 -4.87
N THR A 246 9.09 -19.24 -4.62
CA THR A 246 10.40 -19.55 -4.04
C THR A 246 10.31 -19.80 -2.54
N ASP A 247 11.38 -20.33 -1.96
CA ASP A 247 11.64 -20.21 -0.52
C ASP A 247 11.82 -18.74 -0.09
N TRP A 248 11.81 -18.51 1.22
CA TRP A 248 12.02 -17.18 1.80
C TRP A 248 13.50 -16.77 1.67
N VAL A 249 13.72 -15.59 1.08
CA VAL A 249 15.05 -14.98 0.94
C VAL A 249 15.21 -13.92 2.02
N ASN A 250 16.25 -14.02 2.85
CA ASN A 250 16.61 -13.01 3.84
C ASN A 250 17.39 -11.87 3.15
N LEU A 251 16.87 -10.64 3.26
CA LEU A 251 17.48 -9.42 2.71
C LEU A 251 18.13 -8.53 3.80
N GLY A 252 18.22 -9.03 5.03
CA GLY A 252 18.83 -8.34 6.17
C GLY A 252 18.03 -7.14 6.66
N GLY A 253 18.74 -6.16 7.26
CA GLY A 253 18.16 -4.95 7.82
C GLY A 253 17.90 -5.02 9.33
N GLY A 254 17.02 -4.15 9.82
CA GLY A 254 16.61 -4.07 11.24
C GLY A 254 15.31 -3.27 11.35
N LEU A 255 14.21 -3.89 10.91
CA LEU A 255 12.94 -3.24 10.64
C LEU A 255 12.10 -3.08 11.92
N THR A 256 11.54 -1.89 12.10
CA THR A 256 10.57 -1.58 13.17
C THR A 256 9.18 -1.28 12.60
N SER A 257 8.96 -1.55 11.32
CA SER A 257 7.67 -1.40 10.61
C SER A 257 7.44 -2.54 9.61
N SER A 258 6.21 -2.64 9.11
CA SER A 258 5.92 -3.33 7.84
C SER A 258 6.70 -2.70 6.69
N PRO A 259 7.10 -3.48 5.66
CA PRO A 259 7.67 -2.92 4.44
C PRO A 259 6.60 -2.23 3.58
N GLY A 260 7.02 -1.22 2.83
CA GLY A 260 6.28 -0.64 1.70
C GLY A 260 7.06 -0.85 0.40
N ALA A 261 6.52 -1.63 -0.53
CA ALA A 261 7.18 -1.98 -1.78
C ALA A 261 6.51 -1.32 -3.00
N ALA A 262 7.32 -0.82 -3.93
CA ALA A 262 6.85 -0.22 -5.18
C ALA A 262 7.74 -0.62 -6.36
N TRP A 263 7.09 -0.98 -7.47
CA TRP A 263 7.75 -1.29 -8.73
C TRP A 263 7.80 -0.07 -9.65
N ARG A 264 8.98 0.23 -10.18
CA ARG A 264 9.25 1.31 -11.13
C ARG A 264 9.58 0.73 -12.51
N THR A 265 8.57 0.56 -13.35
CA THR A 265 8.71 -0.05 -14.70
C THR A 265 9.79 0.62 -15.55
N SER A 266 9.86 1.95 -15.57
CA SER A 266 10.79 2.71 -16.44
C SER A 266 12.28 2.49 -16.11
N GLY A 267 12.60 2.03 -14.90
CA GLY A 267 13.98 1.77 -14.49
C GLY A 267 14.26 0.29 -14.21
N ASP A 268 13.26 -0.58 -14.35
CA ASP A 268 13.32 -1.98 -13.91
C ASP A 268 13.75 -2.11 -12.43
N GLU A 269 13.14 -1.29 -11.56
CA GLU A 269 13.56 -1.15 -10.16
C GLU A 269 12.43 -1.51 -9.18
N LEU A 270 12.74 -2.36 -8.20
CA LEU A 270 11.89 -2.56 -7.03
C LEU A 270 12.47 -1.73 -5.88
N HIS A 271 11.67 -0.85 -5.31
CA HIS A 271 12.02 -0.09 -4.12
C HIS A 271 11.25 -0.62 -2.92
N VAL A 272 11.94 -0.76 -1.80
CA VAL A 272 11.39 -1.20 -0.52
C VAL A 272 11.74 -0.17 0.52
N PHE A 273 10.73 0.30 1.25
CA PHE A 273 10.87 1.31 2.28
C PHE A 273 10.45 0.74 3.63
N VAL A 274 11.25 1.02 4.66
CA VAL A 274 11.03 0.51 6.01
C VAL A 274 11.46 1.54 7.04
N ARG A 275 10.91 1.47 8.24
CA ARG A 275 11.47 2.14 9.41
C ARG A 275 12.57 1.27 10.04
N GLY A 276 13.71 1.88 10.36
CA GLY A 276 14.82 1.23 11.06
C GLY A 276 14.72 1.33 12.59
N GLY A 277 15.66 0.69 13.29
CA GLY A 277 15.75 0.73 14.77
C GLY A 277 15.99 2.11 15.38
N ASN A 278 16.50 3.06 14.60
CA ASN A 278 16.68 4.46 14.98
C ASN A 278 15.50 5.37 14.57
N SER A 279 14.36 4.76 14.18
CA SER A 279 13.18 5.45 13.64
C SER A 279 13.38 6.15 12.30
N ASN A 280 14.53 6.00 11.64
CA ASN A 280 14.73 6.57 10.32
C ASN A 280 14.04 5.78 9.22
N LEU A 281 13.73 6.46 8.12
CA LEU A 281 13.33 5.81 6.88
C LEU A 281 14.56 5.21 6.19
N TYR A 282 14.46 3.94 5.81
CA TYR A 282 15.45 3.24 5.01
C TYR A 282 14.86 2.80 3.68
N GLN A 283 15.70 2.77 2.66
CA GLN A 283 15.39 2.23 1.34
C GLN A 283 16.31 1.07 1.00
N LEU A 284 15.73 0.00 0.48
CA LEU A 284 16.43 -1.07 -0.25
C LEU A 284 15.93 -1.07 -1.69
N ARG A 285 16.84 -1.17 -2.66
CA ARG A 285 16.50 -1.17 -4.08
C ARG A 285 17.02 -2.42 -4.76
N TRP A 286 16.22 -3.02 -5.63
CA TRP A 286 16.63 -4.07 -6.57
C TRP A 286 16.58 -3.56 -8.01
N ARG A 287 17.51 -4.01 -8.87
CA ARG A 287 17.53 -3.82 -10.33
C ARG A 287 17.99 -5.09 -11.05
N SER A 288 17.64 -5.30 -12.32
CA SER A 288 18.12 -6.46 -13.07
C SER A 288 19.63 -6.45 -13.30
N SER A 289 20.22 -5.27 -13.45
CA SER A 289 21.64 -5.10 -13.77
C SER A 289 22.58 -5.48 -12.60
N ASP A 290 22.16 -5.20 -11.37
CA ASP A 290 23.02 -5.19 -10.19
C ASP A 290 22.41 -5.89 -8.97
N GLY A 291 21.17 -6.39 -9.08
CA GLY A 291 20.49 -7.08 -8.00
C GLY A 291 20.10 -6.16 -6.86
N TRP A 292 20.12 -6.68 -5.63
CA TRP A 292 19.84 -5.92 -4.43
C TRP A 292 21.02 -5.00 -4.06
N SER A 293 20.72 -3.73 -3.85
CA SER A 293 21.65 -2.76 -3.29
C SER A 293 21.85 -2.95 -1.78
N GLN A 294 22.76 -2.16 -1.20
CA GLN A 294 22.83 -1.96 0.25
C GLN A 294 21.65 -1.11 0.76
N TRP A 295 21.39 -1.15 2.07
CA TRP A 295 20.41 -0.28 2.71
C TRP A 295 20.86 1.18 2.71
N PHE A 296 20.00 2.07 2.22
CA PHE A 296 20.21 3.52 2.26
C PHE A 296 19.39 4.15 3.38
N ASN A 297 20.03 4.86 4.29
CA ASN A 297 19.34 5.67 5.30
C ASN A 297 18.89 6.99 4.64
N LEU A 298 17.58 7.20 4.52
CA LEU A 298 16.99 8.42 3.96
C LEU A 298 16.77 9.50 5.03
N GLY A 299 17.09 9.22 6.29
CA GLY A 299 16.85 10.13 7.41
C GLY A 299 15.37 10.28 7.73
N GLY A 300 15.04 11.39 8.40
CA GLY A 300 13.72 11.65 8.97
C GLY A 300 13.42 10.78 10.20
N THR A 301 12.51 11.22 11.07
CA THR A 301 12.02 10.40 12.18
C THR A 301 10.59 10.00 11.85
N ILE A 302 10.35 8.71 11.65
CA ILE A 302 9.02 8.12 11.49
C ILE A 302 8.66 7.50 12.84
N GLU A 303 7.74 8.12 13.56
CA GLU A 303 7.19 7.56 14.79
C GLU A 303 6.08 6.53 14.54
#